data_AF-A0A661BY21-F1
#
_entry.id   AF-A0A661BY21-F1
#
_cell.length_a   1.000
_cell.length_b   1.000
_cell.length_c   1.000
_cell.angle_alpha   90.00
_cell.angle_beta   90.00
_cell.angle_gamma   90.00
#
_symmetry.space_group_name_H-M   'P 1'
#
loop_
_entity.id
_entity.type
_entity.pdbx_description
1 polymer ?
#
loop_
_entity_poly.entity_id
_entity_poly.type
_entity_poly.pdbx_seq_one_letter_code
_entity_poly.pdbx_strand_id
1 'polypeptide(L)' 'SELEREQYELALEDQIYLFEEKAISIHKKNTELLDTGIYDPWVSKSIHRLGELWPARFAKQEQHSDFLQNLYAEENR' A
#
# COMPACT_ATOMS: atom_id res chain seq x y z
N SER A 1 -20.06 10.98 -31.85
CA SER A 1 -20.27 12.32 -31.27
C SER A 1 -19.28 12.54 -30.14
N GLU A 2 -18.92 13.78 -29.80
CA GLU A 2 -18.04 14.09 -28.65
C GLU A 2 -18.63 13.54 -27.33
N LEU A 3 -19.95 13.68 -27.16
CA LEU A 3 -20.71 13.13 -26.03
C LEU A 3 -20.57 11.60 -25.87
N GLU A 4 -20.54 10.85 -26.97
CA GLU A 4 -20.42 9.39 -26.91
C GLU A 4 -19.03 8.97 -26.43
N ARG A 5 -17.98 9.76 -26.74
CA ARG A 5 -16.62 9.48 -26.28
C ARG A 5 -16.49 9.74 -24.79
N GLU A 6 -17.02 10.86 -24.31
CA GLU A 6 -17.05 11.17 -22.87
C GLU A 6 -17.79 10.10 -22.07
N GLN A 7 -18.93 9.60 -22.58
CA GLN A 7 -19.68 8.51 -21.94
C GLN A 7 -18.88 7.20 -21.89
N TYR A 8 -18.12 6.91 -22.94
CA TYR A 8 -17.24 5.75 -22.97
C TYR A 8 -16.06 5.88 -22.00
N GLU A 9 -15.44 7.06 -21.94
CA GLU A 9 -14.36 7.38 -20.99
C GLU A 9 -14.85 7.24 -19.54
N LEU A 10 -16.02 7.80 -19.20
CA LEU A 10 -16.64 7.63 -17.87
C LEU A 10 -16.90 6.15 -17.53
N ALA A 11 -17.42 5.37 -18.47
CA ALA A 11 -17.65 3.95 -18.24
C ALA A 11 -16.35 3.17 -18.00
N LEU A 12 -15.24 3.60 -18.60
CA LEU A 12 -13.91 3.03 -18.31
C LEU A 12 -13.40 3.47 -16.95
N GLU A 13 -13.57 4.74 -16.57
CA GLU A 13 -13.20 5.25 -15.24
C GLU A 13 -13.93 4.50 -14.13
N ASP A 14 -15.24 4.28 -14.27
CA ASP A 14 -16.03 3.49 -13.31
C ASP A 14 -15.48 2.06 -13.16
N GLN A 15 -15.09 1.43 -14.28
CA GLN A 15 -14.47 0.12 -14.24
C GLN A 15 -13.10 0.15 -13.56
N ILE A 16 -12.26 1.13 -13.89
CA ILE A 16 -10.94 1.32 -13.29
C ILE A 16 -11.07 1.48 -11.77
N TYR A 17 -11.99 2.32 -11.29
CA TYR A 17 -12.23 2.54 -9.87
C TYR A 17 -12.60 1.23 -9.15
N LEU A 18 -13.44 0.38 -9.75
CA LEU A 18 -13.78 -0.93 -9.19
C LEU A 18 -12.57 -1.87 -9.07
N PHE A 19 -11.61 -1.78 -10.00
CA PHE A 19 -10.36 -2.54 -9.92
C PHE A 19 -9.41 -1.97 -8.86
N GLU A 20 -9.31 -0.65 -8.76
CA GLU A 20 -8.51 0.02 -7.73
C GLU A 20 -8.99 -0.33 -6.33
N GLU A 21 -10.30 -0.27 -6.07
CA GLU A 21 -10.90 -0.64 -4.78
C GLU A 21 -10.61 -2.12 -4.42
N LYS A 22 -10.71 -3.03 -5.39
CA LYS A 22 -10.36 -4.44 -5.19
C LYS A 22 -8.88 -4.63 -4.86
N ALA A 23 -7.99 -3.95 -5.58
CA ALA A 23 -6.56 -4.00 -5.33
C ALA A 23 -6.22 -3.47 -3.93
N ILE A 24 -6.80 -2.33 -3.54
CA ILE A 24 -6.66 -1.76 -2.20
C ILE A 24 -7.12 -2.76 -1.14
N SER A 25 -8.29 -3.39 -1.32
CA SER A 25 -8.81 -4.38 -0.36
C SER A 25 -7.87 -5.56 -0.15
N ILE A 26 -7.35 -6.14 -1.25
CA ILE A 26 -6.42 -7.28 -1.20
C ILE A 26 -5.11 -6.88 -0.51
N HIS A 27 -4.51 -5.76 -0.91
CA HIS A 27 -3.26 -5.32 -0.30
C HIS A 27 -3.43 -4.96 1.17
N LYS A 28 -4.55 -4.33 1.55
CA LYS A 28 -4.86 -4.06 2.97
C LYS A 28 -4.93 -5.36 3.78
N LYS A 29 -5.57 -6.40 3.24
CA LYS A 29 -5.64 -7.69 3.92
C LYS A 29 -4.26 -8.30 4.17
N ASN A 30 -3.33 -8.16 3.23
CA ASN A 30 -1.96 -8.58 3.43
C ASN A 30 -1.26 -7.76 4.52
N THR A 31 -1.50 -6.45 4.59
CA THR A 31 -0.88 -5.61 5.63
C THR A 31 -1.37 -5.93 7.05
N GLU A 32 -2.57 -6.50 7.21
CA GLU A 32 -3.06 -6.97 8.52
C GLU A 32 -2.20 -8.11 9.11
N LEU A 33 -1.40 -8.80 8.29
CA LEU A 33 -0.44 -9.81 8.79
C LEU A 33 0.68 -9.20 9.65
N LEU A 34 0.93 -7.89 9.53
CA LEU A 34 1.85 -7.19 10.41
C LEU A 34 1.39 -7.25 11.88
N ASP A 35 0.07 -7.23 12.12
CA ASP A 35 -0.50 -7.29 13.47
C ASP A 35 -0.21 -8.64 14.15
N THR A 36 0.08 -9.68 13.38
CA THR A 36 0.48 -11.02 13.87
C THR A 36 1.99 -11.23 13.85
N GLY A 37 2.77 -10.20 13.53
CA GLY A 37 4.23 -10.23 13.46
C GLY A 37 4.80 -10.88 12.19
N ILE A 38 3.96 -11.10 11.17
CA ILE A 38 4.40 -11.70 9.90
C ILE A 38 4.77 -10.58 8.94
N TYR A 39 6.05 -10.53 8.57
CA TYR A 39 6.55 -9.68 7.49
C TYR A 39 7.25 -10.54 6.44
N ASP A 40 6.61 -10.67 5.28
CA ASP A 40 7.12 -11.40 4.14
C ASP A 40 7.24 -10.49 2.89
N PRO A 41 7.81 -10.97 1.78
CA PRO A 41 7.94 -10.18 0.57
C PRO A 41 6.61 -9.70 -0.03
N TRP A 42 5.49 -10.39 0.23
CA TRP A 42 4.16 -10.02 -0.27
C TRP A 42 3.52 -8.91 0.56
N VAL A 43 3.72 -8.92 1.88
CA VAL A 43 3.36 -7.82 2.77
C VAL A 43 4.12 -6.56 2.35
N SER A 44 5.44 -6.66 2.15
CA SER A 44 6.27 -5.54 1.69
C SER A 44 5.78 -4.94 0.36
N LYS A 45 5.55 -5.79 -0.65
CA LYS A 45 4.98 -5.36 -1.94
C LYS A 45 3.60 -4.72 -1.80
N SER A 46 2.78 -5.24 -0.88
CA SER A 46 1.43 -4.70 -0.66
C SER A 46 1.47 -3.30 -0.05
N ILE A 47 2.38 -3.03 0.89
CA ILE A 47 2.58 -1.68 1.45
C ILE A 47 3.02 -0.71 0.35
N HIS A 48 4.00 -1.11 -0.46
CA HIS A 48 4.48 -0.27 -1.57
C HIS A 48 3.35 0.06 -2.55
N ARG A 49 2.57 -0.96 -2.96
CA ARG A 49 1.46 -0.77 -3.90
C ARG A 49 0.33 0.08 -3.31
N LEU A 50 0.04 -0.07 -2.02
CA LEU A 50 -0.90 0.82 -1.32
C LEU A 50 -0.40 2.27 -1.26
N GLY A 51 0.91 2.49 -1.18
CA GLY A 51 1.51 3.81 -1.26
C GLY A 51 1.28 4.50 -2.61
N GLU A 52 1.22 3.73 -3.70
CA GLU A 52 0.89 4.24 -5.03
C GLU A 52 -0.62 4.46 -5.22
N LEU A 53 -1.44 3.48 -4.79
CA LEU A 53 -2.91 3.50 -4.98
C LEU A 53 -3.61 4.46 -4.00
N TRP A 54 -3.11 4.61 -2.79
CA TRP A 54 -3.69 5.47 -1.76
C TRP A 54 -2.61 6.23 -0.96
N PRO A 55 -1.93 7.20 -1.60
CA PRO A 55 -0.76 7.85 -1.03
C PRO A 55 -1.04 8.55 0.29
N ALA A 56 -2.18 9.24 0.40
CA ALA A 56 -2.58 9.95 1.60
C ALA A 56 -2.62 9.07 2.86
N ARG A 57 -2.82 7.76 2.71
CA ARG A 57 -2.89 6.81 3.82
C ARG A 57 -1.60 5.99 3.98
N PHE A 58 -0.97 5.57 2.88
CA PHE A 58 0.10 4.57 2.91
C PHE A 58 1.46 5.03 2.39
N ALA A 59 1.59 6.21 1.75
CA ALA A 59 2.89 6.73 1.30
C ALA A 59 3.69 7.39 2.45
N LYS A 60 3.71 6.76 3.62
CA LYS A 60 4.53 7.19 4.75
C LYS A 60 5.91 6.57 4.62
N GLN A 61 6.95 7.39 4.78
CA GLN A 61 8.32 6.89 4.83
C GLN A 61 8.56 6.18 6.16
N GLU A 62 9.17 5.00 6.11
CA GLU A 62 9.65 4.34 7.32
C GLU A 62 10.69 5.21 8.03
N GLN A 63 10.53 5.36 9.34
CA GLN A 63 11.50 6.04 10.19
C GLN A 63 12.28 4.97 10.92
N HIS A 64 13.58 4.86 10.65
CA HIS A 64 14.45 4.03 11.46
C HIS A 64 14.67 4.73 12.80
N SER A 65 14.35 4.03 13.89
CA SER A 65 14.64 4.52 15.24
C SER A 65 16.11 4.27 15.55
N ASP A 66 16.92 5.33 15.54
CA ASP A 66 18.34 5.29 15.93
C ASP A 66 18.54 4.71 17.33
N PHE A 67 17.54 4.89 18.21
CA PHE A 67 17.54 4.32 19.56
C PHE A 67 17.59 2.79 19.56
N LEU A 68 16.83 2.12 18.67
CA LEU A 68 16.83 0.66 18.58
C LEU A 68 18.17 0.14 18.02
N GLN A 69 18.78 0.86 17.08
CA GLN A 69 20.09 0.49 16.53
C GLN A 69 21.18 0.50 17.62
N ASN A 70 21.16 1.52 18.49
CA ASN A 70 22.09 1.61 19.61
C ASN A 70 21.86 0.50 20.65
N LEU A 71 20.61 0.15 20.93
CA LEU A 71 20.29 -0.94 21.87
C LEU A 71 20.87 -2.29 21.41
N TYR A 72 20.71 -2.64 20.12
CA TYR A 72 21.30 -3.86 19.55
C TYR A 72 22.84 -3.81 19.50
N ALA A 73 23.43 -2.62 19.38
CA ALA A 73 24.89 -2.44 19.37
C ALA A 73 25.50 -2.59 20.77
N GLU A 74 24.79 -2.20 21.83
CA GLU A 74 25.23 -2.36 23.22
C GLU A 74 25.08 -3.81 23.72
N GLU A 75 24.06 -4.54 23.28
CA GLU A 75 23.81 -5.93 23.68
C GLU A 75 24.79 -6.94 23.06
N ASN A 76 25.46 -6.59 21.96
CA ASN A 76 26.46 -7.41 21.27
C ASN A 76 27.92 -7.02 21.58
N ARG A 77 28.16 -6.24 22.64
CA ARG A 77 29.49 -5.86 23.12
C ARG A 77 29.85 -6.64 24.39
#